data_AF-A0A920P7Z0-F1
#
_entry.id   AF-A0A920P7Z0-F1
#
_cell.length_a   1.000
_cell.length_b   1.000
_cell.length_c   1.000
_cell.angle_alpha   90.00
_cell.angle_beta   90.00
_cell.angle_gamma   90.00
#
_symmetry.space_group_name_H-M   'P 1'
#
loop_
_entity.id
_entity.type
_entity.pdbx_description
1 polymer ?
#
loop_
_entity_poly.entity_id
_entity_poly.type
_entity_poly.pdbx_seq_one_letter_code
_entity_poly.pdbx_strand_id
1 'polypeptide(L)'
;MTTRQKRPFVPITEIEHAAFCKPEDELPSKSLAEEIAINVRWQKIPTEYLHYSAEQLDAKIAEARRKLGARVTILGHHYQREEIIKYADFQGDSFLLSQEAASRPDAEFIVFCGVHFMAETASILSGEHQKVILPNITAGCSMADMAPMEDVDDAWDDLTQVLDGYGGVTPVTYMNSIAGIKALCGRNGGAVCTSSNATRVLEWAFEQNDRVLFLPDQHLGRNTALKLGISLDQMVVWNPFKSLGGNTEDQLRSAKMILWQGHCSVHTGLLLSKSSLLGKEFLA
;
A
#
# COMPACT_ATOMS: atom_id res chain seq x y z
N MET A 1 -24.55 -20.24 -19.17
CA MET A 1 -23.61 -19.63 -18.21
C MET A 1 -24.08 -18.21 -17.95
N THR A 2 -24.68 -17.99 -16.78
CA THR A 2 -25.24 -16.70 -16.36
C THR A 2 -24.10 -15.79 -15.90
N THR A 3 -23.73 -14.82 -16.74
CA THR A 3 -22.78 -13.75 -16.40
C THR A 3 -23.34 -12.93 -15.24
N ARG A 4 -22.72 -13.05 -14.07
CA ARG A 4 -23.05 -12.28 -12.88
C ARG A 4 -22.45 -10.87 -13.06
N GLN A 5 -23.19 -9.96 -13.68
CA GLN A 5 -22.82 -8.54 -13.68
C GLN A 5 -22.85 -8.02 -12.24
N LYS A 6 -21.70 -8.04 -11.54
CA LYS A 6 -21.53 -7.30 -10.28
C LYS A 6 -21.69 -5.81 -10.63
N ARG A 7 -22.68 -5.13 -10.02
CA ARG A 7 -22.73 -3.66 -10.09
C ARG A 7 -21.51 -3.13 -9.31
N PRO A 8 -20.60 -2.37 -9.94
CA PRO A 8 -19.42 -1.88 -9.24
C PRO A 8 -19.87 -0.91 -8.14
N PHE A 9 -19.54 -1.25 -6.90
CA PHE A 9 -19.61 -0.33 -5.78
C PHE A 9 -18.19 0.16 -5.54
N VAL A 10 -17.90 1.37 -5.99
CA VAL A 10 -16.65 2.08 -5.65
C VAL A 10 -17.00 2.93 -4.43
N PRO A 11 -16.57 2.56 -3.21
CA PRO A 11 -16.72 3.44 -2.07
C PRO A 11 -15.76 4.61 -2.29
N ILE A 12 -16.26 5.69 -2.89
CA ILE A 12 -15.59 6.99 -2.82
C ILE A 12 -15.74 7.42 -1.37
N THR A 13 -14.81 7.01 -0.52
CA THR A 13 -14.68 7.65 0.78
C THR A 13 -14.24 9.09 0.50
N GLU A 14 -14.82 10.06 1.19
CA GLU A 14 -14.57 11.50 0.99
C GLU A 14 -13.07 11.89 1.11
N ILE A 15 -12.23 10.96 1.55
CA ILE A 15 -10.77 11.00 1.68
C ILE A 15 -10.05 10.88 0.32
N GLU A 16 -10.68 10.31 -0.72
CA GLU A 16 -10.00 10.06 -2.02
C GLU A 16 -9.82 11.30 -2.90
N HIS A 17 -10.49 12.41 -2.57
CA HIS A 17 -10.29 13.65 -3.31
C HIS A 17 -8.97 14.30 -2.89
N ALA A 18 -7.94 14.19 -3.76
CA ALA A 18 -6.68 14.93 -3.64
C ALA A 18 -6.88 16.46 -3.48
N ALA A 19 -8.08 16.96 -3.79
CA ALA A 19 -8.54 18.32 -3.53
C ALA A 19 -8.57 18.72 -2.03
N PHE A 20 -8.50 17.77 -1.09
CA PHE A 20 -8.50 18.06 0.35
C PHE A 20 -7.10 18.19 0.98
N CYS A 21 -6.03 17.87 0.27
CA CYS A 21 -4.67 18.21 0.71
C CYS A 21 -4.38 19.67 0.38
N LYS A 22 -4.81 20.59 1.25
CA LYS A 22 -4.36 21.98 1.21
C LYS A 22 -2.97 22.09 1.84
N PRO A 23 -1.95 22.59 1.11
CA PRO A 23 -0.59 22.73 1.63
C PRO A 23 -0.38 23.96 2.53
N GLU A 24 -1.41 24.78 2.76
CA GLU A 24 -1.26 26.15 3.28
C GLU A 24 -1.69 26.35 4.74
N ASP A 25 -2.37 25.38 5.35
CA ASP A 25 -2.76 25.48 6.76
C ASP A 25 -1.71 24.77 7.64
N GLU A 26 -1.21 25.44 8.69
CA GLU A 26 -0.59 24.72 9.80
C GLU A 26 -1.55 23.61 10.22
N LEU A 27 -1.07 22.38 10.32
CA LEU A 27 -1.86 21.23 10.80
C LEU A 27 -1.50 20.98 12.27
N PRO A 28 -1.94 21.83 13.23
CA PRO A 28 -1.66 21.60 14.63
C PRO A 28 -2.34 20.33 15.10
N SER A 29 -1.76 19.70 16.12
CA SER A 29 -2.38 18.60 16.85
C SER A 29 -3.76 19.03 17.33
N LYS A 30 -4.80 18.34 16.90
CA LYS A 30 -6.15 18.52 17.44
C LYS A 30 -6.36 17.52 18.55
N SER A 31 -7.09 17.92 19.58
CA SER A 31 -7.56 16.96 20.57
C SER A 31 -8.49 15.94 19.91
N LEU A 32 -8.55 14.74 20.46
CA LEU A 32 -9.46 13.73 19.94
C LEU A 32 -10.93 14.12 20.11
N ALA A 33 -11.25 15.00 21.07
CA ALA A 33 -12.58 15.60 21.19
C ALA A 33 -12.94 16.45 19.95
N GLU A 34 -11.99 17.23 19.44
CA GLU A 34 -12.17 18.03 18.21
C GLU A 34 -12.26 17.16 16.96
N GLU A 35 -11.51 16.06 16.90
CA GLU A 35 -11.65 15.07 15.82
C GLU A 35 -13.03 14.38 15.89
N ILE A 36 -13.48 13.94 17.07
CA ILE A 36 -14.79 13.30 17.21
C ILE A 36 -15.95 14.24 16.86
N ALA A 37 -15.79 15.55 17.11
CA ALA A 37 -16.79 16.57 16.77
C ALA A 37 -17.07 16.64 15.25
N ILE A 38 -16.14 16.19 14.41
CA ILE A 38 -16.31 16.09 12.94
C ILE A 38 -16.67 14.67 12.47
N ASN A 39 -17.27 13.84 13.34
CA ASN A 39 -17.73 12.46 13.07
C ASN A 39 -16.64 11.45 12.69
N VAL A 40 -15.40 11.74 13.06
CA VAL A 40 -14.22 10.91 12.85
C VAL A 40 -14.14 9.93 14.05
N ARG A 41 -14.70 8.72 13.90
CA ARG A 41 -14.73 7.67 14.94
C ARG A 41 -14.06 6.40 14.43
N TRP A 42 -12.88 6.05 14.98
CA TRP A 42 -12.05 4.98 14.38
C TRP A 42 -11.80 3.77 15.27
N GLN A 43 -11.79 3.92 16.61
CA GLN A 43 -11.68 2.80 17.53
C GLN A 43 -12.20 3.16 18.93
N LYS A 44 -12.65 2.17 19.70
CA LYS A 44 -13.01 2.39 21.12
C LYS A 44 -11.73 2.62 21.92
N ILE A 45 -11.51 3.85 22.35
CA ILE A 45 -10.49 4.17 23.34
C ILE A 45 -11.14 4.55 24.68
N PRO A 46 -10.43 4.43 25.81
CA PRO A 46 -10.94 4.89 27.09
C PRO A 46 -11.25 6.40 27.05
N THR A 47 -12.40 6.80 27.58
CA THR A 47 -12.93 8.17 27.51
C THR A 47 -11.96 9.23 28.06
N GLU A 48 -11.12 8.85 29.03
CA GLU A 48 -10.09 9.74 29.59
C GLU A 48 -9.12 10.30 28.54
N TYR A 49 -8.80 9.54 27.50
CA TYR A 49 -7.90 9.98 26.42
C TYR A 49 -8.50 11.09 25.55
N LEU A 50 -9.83 11.23 25.55
CA LEU A 50 -10.51 12.29 24.79
C LEU A 50 -10.23 13.69 25.36
N HIS A 51 -9.90 13.76 26.65
CA HIS A 51 -9.80 15.00 27.41
C HIS A 51 -8.36 15.36 27.77
N TYR A 52 -7.38 14.56 27.36
CA TYR A 52 -5.98 14.87 27.60
C TYR A 52 -5.47 15.99 26.68
N SER A 53 -4.73 16.94 27.25
CA SER A 53 -3.93 17.88 26.47
C SER A 53 -2.76 17.17 25.80
N ALA A 54 -2.13 17.82 24.82
CA ALA A 54 -0.93 17.31 24.17
C ALA A 54 0.18 16.99 25.19
N GLU A 55 0.40 17.87 26.17
CA GLU A 55 1.42 17.68 27.21
C GLU A 55 1.11 16.47 28.12
N GLN A 56 -0.17 16.21 28.39
CA GLN A 56 -0.60 15.04 29.16
C GLN A 56 -0.40 13.74 28.37
N LEU A 57 -0.64 13.77 27.05
CA LEU A 57 -0.35 12.64 26.15
C LEU A 57 1.16 12.39 26.07
N ASP A 58 1.97 13.43 25.91
CA ASP A 58 3.43 13.36 25.91
C ASP A 58 3.96 12.70 27.19
N ALA A 59 3.48 13.14 28.37
CA ALA A 59 3.86 12.56 29.66
C ALA A 59 3.46 11.08 29.77
N LYS A 60 2.27 10.70 29.29
CA LYS A 60 1.78 9.31 29.32
C LYS A 60 2.56 8.40 28.38
N ILE A 61 2.88 8.86 27.17
CA ILE A 61 3.72 8.10 26.23
C ILE A 61 5.10 7.86 26.84
N ALA A 62 5.71 8.90 27.43
CA ALA A 62 6.99 8.76 28.12
C ALA A 62 6.93 7.77 29.29
N GLU A 63 5.86 7.81 30.10
CA GLU A 63 5.64 6.86 31.19
C GLU A 63 5.49 5.42 30.69
N ALA A 64 4.68 5.20 29.66
CA ALA A 64 4.47 3.88 29.05
C ALA A 64 5.77 3.33 28.46
N ARG A 65 6.52 4.15 27.72
CA ARG A 65 7.84 3.78 27.18
C ARG A 65 8.82 3.40 28.28
N ARG A 66 8.88 4.16 29.38
CA ARG A 66 9.75 3.83 30.52
C ARG A 66 9.36 2.51 31.20
N LYS A 67 8.06 2.20 31.31
CA LYS A 67 7.58 0.94 31.88
C LYS A 67 7.89 -0.27 31.00
N LEU A 68 7.80 -0.10 29.68
CA LEU A 68 8.04 -1.18 28.70
C LEU A 68 9.53 -1.37 28.39
N GLY A 69 10.33 -0.30 28.46
CA GLY A 69 11.76 -0.35 28.22
C GLY A 69 12.09 -0.90 26.83
N ALA A 70 13.07 -1.81 26.75
CA ALA A 70 13.48 -2.44 25.50
C ALA A 70 12.41 -3.37 24.87
N ARG A 71 11.33 -3.70 25.60
CA ARG A 71 10.24 -4.54 25.08
C ARG A 71 9.36 -3.82 24.08
N VAL A 72 9.49 -2.51 23.90
CA VAL A 72 8.70 -1.74 22.93
C VAL A 72 9.61 -1.00 21.95
N THR A 73 9.23 -1.02 20.68
CA THR A 73 9.80 -0.16 19.64
C THR A 73 8.67 0.53 18.87
N ILE A 74 8.87 1.79 18.50
CA ILE A 74 7.93 2.58 17.71
C ILE A 74 8.53 2.84 16.33
N LEU A 75 7.82 2.43 15.29
CA LEU A 75 8.23 2.57 13.90
C LEU A 75 7.39 3.65 13.21
N GLY A 76 8.02 4.65 12.59
CA GLY A 76 7.33 5.78 11.96
C GLY A 76 7.57 5.86 10.46
N HIS A 77 6.52 5.79 9.65
CA HIS A 77 6.64 6.03 8.21
C HIS A 77 6.90 7.52 7.91
N HIS A 78 7.65 7.82 6.86
CA HIS A 78 8.00 9.21 6.46
C HIS A 78 6.80 10.15 6.24
N TYR A 79 5.60 9.62 6.04
CA TYR A 79 4.37 10.43 5.85
C TYR A 79 3.59 10.68 7.14
N GLN A 80 4.11 10.27 8.29
CA GLN A 80 3.50 10.57 9.58
C GLN A 80 3.72 12.04 9.97
N ARG A 81 2.77 12.58 10.75
CA ARG A 81 2.86 13.93 11.30
C ARG A 81 4.01 14.04 12.31
N GLU A 82 4.58 15.24 12.46
CA GLU A 82 5.67 15.50 13.41
C GLU A 82 5.31 15.11 14.84
N GLU A 83 4.05 15.33 15.24
CA GLU A 83 3.51 14.96 16.55
C GLU A 83 3.57 13.46 16.86
N ILE A 84 3.62 12.62 15.82
CA ILE A 84 3.77 11.16 15.91
C ILE A 84 5.23 10.77 15.74
N ILE A 85 5.90 11.36 14.74
CA ILE A 85 7.28 11.04 14.38
C ILE A 85 8.28 11.34 15.51
N LYS A 86 8.03 12.33 16.35
CA LYS A 86 8.87 12.62 17.52
C LYS A 86 8.99 11.42 18.49
N TYR A 87 8.09 10.45 18.40
CA TYR A 87 8.12 9.22 19.21
C TYR A 87 8.71 8.01 18.50
N ALA A 88 8.99 8.09 17.21
CA ALA A 88 9.51 6.97 16.44
C ALA A 88 10.98 6.69 16.82
N ASP A 89 11.28 5.43 17.14
CA ASP A 89 12.65 4.96 17.34
C ASP A 89 13.37 4.79 16.00
N PHE A 90 12.61 4.46 14.96
CA PHE A 90 13.09 4.33 13.58
C PHE A 90 12.12 4.98 12.61
N GLN A 91 12.68 5.66 11.61
CA GLN A 91 11.94 6.30 10.54
C GLN A 91 12.39 5.73 9.21
N GLY A 92 11.46 5.40 8.32
CA GLY A 92 11.79 4.74 7.07
C GLY A 92 10.62 4.56 6.11
N ASP A 93 10.92 3.92 4.99
CA ASP A 93 9.93 3.42 4.04
C ASP A 93 9.29 2.09 4.52
N SER A 94 8.26 1.61 3.81
CA SER A 94 7.50 0.41 4.16
C SER A 94 8.38 -0.83 4.42
N PHE A 95 9.38 -1.07 3.56
CA PHE A 95 10.15 -2.30 3.59
C PHE A 95 11.25 -2.24 4.64
N LEU A 96 11.97 -1.12 4.71
CA LEU A 96 12.97 -0.88 5.75
C LEU A 96 12.36 -1.00 7.15
N LEU A 97 11.18 -0.42 7.38
CA LEU A 97 10.52 -0.52 8.67
C LEU A 97 10.12 -1.97 9.02
N SER A 98 9.71 -2.76 8.04
CA SER A 98 9.39 -4.18 8.26
C SER A 98 10.64 -5.02 8.55
N GLN A 99 11.79 -4.67 7.96
CA GLN A 99 13.08 -5.28 8.31
C GLN A 99 13.56 -4.87 9.71
N GLU A 100 13.40 -3.60 10.08
CA GLU A 100 13.70 -3.10 11.43
C GLU A 100 12.81 -3.75 12.48
N ALA A 101 11.53 -4.02 12.18
CA ALA A 101 10.66 -4.78 13.08
C ALA A 101 11.26 -6.17 13.42
N ALA A 102 11.69 -6.89 12.40
CA ALA A 102 12.26 -8.23 12.52
C ALA A 102 13.67 -8.26 13.14
N SER A 103 14.45 -7.18 12.99
CA SER A 103 15.83 -7.10 13.52
C SER A 103 15.91 -6.84 15.03
N ARG A 104 14.76 -6.71 15.71
CA ARG A 104 14.64 -6.33 17.13
C ARG A 104 14.14 -7.49 17.99
N PRO A 105 14.94 -8.54 18.25
CA PRO A 105 14.49 -9.72 18.98
C PRO A 105 14.02 -9.41 20.41
N ASP A 106 14.53 -8.34 21.03
CA ASP A 106 14.16 -7.94 22.39
C ASP A 106 12.80 -7.20 22.47
N ALA A 107 12.28 -6.72 21.34
CA ALA A 107 11.02 -5.99 21.28
C ALA A 107 9.84 -6.98 21.21
N GLU A 108 9.07 -7.08 22.30
CA GLU A 108 7.80 -7.81 22.33
C GLU A 108 6.67 -7.02 21.65
N PHE A 109 6.73 -5.69 21.67
CA PHE A 109 5.69 -4.82 21.13
C PHE A 109 6.27 -3.89 20.06
N ILE A 110 5.69 -3.94 18.87
CA ILE A 110 6.07 -3.11 17.73
C ILE A 110 4.90 -2.20 17.41
N VAL A 111 4.99 -0.93 17.80
CA VAL A 111 3.96 0.05 17.47
C VAL A 111 4.26 0.61 16.08
N PHE A 112 3.44 0.24 15.10
CA PHE A 112 3.65 0.61 13.71
C PHE A 112 2.83 1.84 13.34
N CYS A 113 3.45 3.02 13.39
CA CYS A 113 2.86 4.29 12.96
C CYS A 113 2.94 4.40 11.43
N GLY A 114 2.03 3.71 10.76
CA GLY A 114 1.91 3.63 9.31
C GLY A 114 0.49 3.25 8.89
N VAL A 115 0.38 2.49 7.81
CA VAL A 115 -0.90 1.98 7.29
C VAL A 115 -0.96 0.45 7.38
N HIS A 116 -2.15 -0.11 7.20
CA HIS A 116 -2.50 -1.50 7.45
C HIS A 116 -1.55 -2.50 6.81
N PHE A 117 -1.31 -2.40 5.50
CA PHE A 117 -0.43 -3.35 4.81
C PHE A 117 1.02 -3.31 5.31
N MET A 118 1.49 -2.16 5.82
CA MET A 118 2.85 -2.05 6.35
C MET A 118 2.94 -2.82 7.67
N ALA A 119 1.95 -2.64 8.55
CA ALA A 119 1.85 -3.38 9.80
C ALA A 119 1.67 -4.88 9.57
N GLU A 120 0.87 -5.29 8.59
CA GLU A 120 0.78 -6.70 8.17
C GLU A 120 2.13 -7.25 7.74
N THR A 121 2.90 -6.48 6.96
CA THR A 121 4.20 -6.97 6.49
C THR A 121 5.23 -7.06 7.62
N ALA A 122 5.24 -6.09 8.54
CA ALA A 122 6.04 -6.19 9.75
C ALA A 122 5.65 -7.43 10.56
N SER A 123 4.36 -7.73 10.67
CA SER A 123 3.86 -8.93 11.36
C SER A 123 4.33 -10.23 10.69
N ILE A 124 4.31 -10.29 9.35
CA ILE A 124 4.79 -11.43 8.57
C ILE A 124 6.29 -11.70 8.80
N LEU A 125 7.10 -10.65 8.94
CA LEU A 125 8.56 -10.79 9.09
C LEU A 125 9.03 -10.92 10.54
N SER A 126 8.21 -10.50 11.51
CA SER A 126 8.57 -10.52 12.93
C SER A 126 8.48 -11.93 13.52
N GLY A 127 9.20 -12.15 14.63
CA GLY A 127 9.14 -13.41 15.37
C GLY A 127 7.79 -13.63 16.06
N GLU A 128 7.45 -14.89 16.35
CA GLU A 128 6.16 -15.28 16.95
C GLU A 128 5.86 -14.60 18.30
N HIS A 129 6.91 -14.21 19.05
CA HIS A 129 6.77 -13.50 20.32
C HIS A 129 6.48 -12.01 20.17
N GLN A 130 6.69 -11.44 18.98
CA GLN A 130 6.53 -10.01 18.71
C GLN A 130 5.09 -9.72 18.30
N LYS A 131 4.50 -8.71 18.93
CA LYS A 131 3.14 -8.22 18.68
C LYS A 131 3.22 -6.91 17.92
N VAL A 132 2.84 -6.95 16.65
CA VAL A 132 2.70 -5.73 15.84
C VAL A 132 1.35 -5.08 16.13
N ILE A 133 1.39 -3.82 16.54
CA ILE A 133 0.25 -3.02 16.92
C ILE A 133 0.14 -1.86 15.93
N LEU A 134 -0.95 -1.84 15.18
CA LEU A 134 -1.34 -0.69 14.36
C LEU A 134 -2.24 0.22 15.21
N PRO A 135 -1.81 1.45 15.57
CA PRO A 135 -2.57 2.32 16.47
C PRO A 135 -3.97 2.68 15.96
N ASN A 136 -4.19 2.65 14.65
CA ASN A 136 -5.50 2.83 14.04
C ASN A 136 -5.72 1.79 12.93
N ILE A 137 -6.61 0.83 13.19
CA ILE A 137 -6.93 -0.25 12.24
C ILE A 137 -7.48 0.27 10.91
N THR A 138 -8.07 1.48 10.89
CA THR A 138 -8.62 2.09 9.67
C THR A 138 -7.60 2.89 8.87
N ALA A 139 -6.33 2.96 9.32
CA ALA A 139 -5.25 3.57 8.56
C ALA A 139 -4.96 2.73 7.31
N GLY A 140 -5.73 2.96 6.25
CA GLY A 140 -5.67 2.21 5.00
C GLY A 140 -4.77 2.85 3.95
N CYS A 141 -4.72 2.22 2.80
CA CYS A 141 -4.10 2.76 1.60
C CYS A 141 -5.08 2.54 0.46
N SER A 142 -5.66 3.63 -0.07
CA SER A 142 -6.66 3.56 -1.14
C SER A 142 -6.22 2.68 -2.30
N MET A 143 -4.93 2.76 -2.68
CA MET A 143 -4.37 1.93 -3.74
C MET A 143 -4.31 0.44 -3.41
N ALA A 144 -4.03 0.07 -2.15
CA ALA A 144 -4.08 -1.33 -1.73
C ALA A 144 -5.53 -1.84 -1.73
N ASP A 145 -6.47 -0.98 -1.36
CA ASP A 145 -7.91 -1.28 -1.32
C ASP A 145 -8.54 -1.37 -2.73
N MET A 146 -7.87 -0.86 -3.77
CA MET A 146 -8.27 -1.02 -5.19
C MET A 146 -8.08 -2.45 -5.73
N ALA A 147 -7.50 -3.36 -4.95
CA ALA A 147 -7.35 -4.78 -5.30
C ALA A 147 -7.91 -5.68 -4.20
N PRO A 148 -9.26 -5.75 -4.02
CA PRO A 148 -9.86 -6.68 -3.07
C PRO A 148 -9.47 -8.12 -3.38
N MET A 149 -9.24 -8.93 -2.35
CA MET A 149 -8.75 -10.30 -2.51
C MET A 149 -9.66 -11.14 -3.42
N GLU A 150 -10.98 -11.02 -3.27
CA GLU A 150 -11.97 -11.75 -4.09
C GLU A 150 -11.80 -11.46 -5.59
N ASP A 151 -11.62 -10.19 -5.96
CA ASP A 151 -11.45 -9.80 -7.36
C ASP A 151 -10.07 -10.23 -7.89
N VAL A 152 -9.06 -10.29 -7.02
CA VAL A 152 -7.71 -10.75 -7.36
C VAL A 152 -7.69 -12.27 -7.56
N ASP A 153 -8.40 -13.03 -6.74
CA ASP A 153 -8.57 -14.48 -6.93
C ASP A 153 -9.37 -14.77 -8.22
N ASP A 154 -10.50 -14.07 -8.45
CA ASP A 154 -11.30 -14.16 -9.69
C ASP A 154 -10.41 -13.89 -10.92
N ALA A 155 -9.59 -12.85 -10.87
CA ALA A 155 -8.67 -12.50 -11.97
C ALA A 155 -7.56 -13.55 -12.17
N TRP A 156 -7.04 -14.12 -11.09
CA TRP A 156 -6.02 -15.16 -11.16
C TRP A 156 -6.55 -16.42 -11.83
N ASP A 157 -7.76 -16.85 -11.48
CA ASP A 157 -8.42 -18.01 -12.08
C ASP A 157 -8.68 -17.79 -13.58
N ASP A 158 -9.22 -16.63 -13.96
CA ASP A 158 -9.44 -16.27 -15.37
C ASP A 158 -8.12 -16.27 -16.17
N LEU A 159 -7.06 -15.67 -15.62
CA LEU A 159 -5.77 -15.57 -16.30
C LEU A 159 -5.09 -16.93 -16.45
N THR A 160 -5.07 -17.74 -15.40
CA THR A 160 -4.48 -19.08 -15.46
C THR A 160 -5.22 -19.97 -16.46
N GLN A 161 -6.55 -19.85 -16.55
CA GLN A 161 -7.34 -20.56 -17.55
C GLN A 161 -7.03 -20.10 -18.99
N VAL A 162 -6.99 -18.78 -19.24
CA VAL A 162 -6.77 -18.24 -20.60
C VAL A 162 -5.34 -18.49 -21.09
N LEU A 163 -4.37 -18.52 -20.18
CA LEU A 163 -2.94 -18.62 -20.47
C LEU A 163 -2.39 -20.05 -20.34
N ASP A 164 -3.23 -21.03 -20.02
CA ASP A 164 -2.84 -22.44 -20.00
C ASP A 164 -2.33 -22.88 -21.39
N GLY A 165 -1.12 -23.41 -21.44
CA GLY A 165 -0.43 -23.74 -22.69
C GLY A 165 0.13 -22.55 -23.49
N TYR A 166 0.03 -21.31 -22.99
CA TYR A 166 0.50 -20.10 -23.68
C TYR A 166 1.73 -19.45 -23.02
N GLY A 167 2.53 -20.18 -22.25
CA GLY A 167 3.75 -19.64 -21.62
C GLY A 167 3.54 -18.96 -20.26
N GLY A 168 2.34 -19.10 -19.69
CA GLY A 168 2.05 -18.78 -18.28
C GLY A 168 2.05 -17.29 -17.91
N VAL A 169 1.93 -17.03 -16.61
CA VAL A 169 1.95 -15.70 -16.00
C VAL A 169 2.55 -15.76 -14.59
N THR A 170 3.48 -14.86 -14.29
CA THR A 170 4.06 -14.69 -12.95
C THR A 170 3.34 -13.56 -12.21
N PRO A 171 2.75 -13.79 -11.03
CA PRO A 171 2.14 -12.74 -10.24
C PRO A 171 3.21 -11.95 -9.48
N VAL A 172 3.24 -10.63 -9.67
CA VAL A 172 4.12 -9.71 -8.94
C VAL A 172 3.25 -8.64 -8.29
N THR A 173 3.41 -8.45 -6.99
CA THR A 173 2.69 -7.39 -6.27
C THR A 173 3.64 -6.37 -5.69
N TYR A 174 3.26 -5.10 -5.75
CA TYR A 174 3.92 -4.04 -5.02
C TYR A 174 3.69 -4.24 -3.51
N MET A 175 4.66 -3.82 -2.70
CA MET A 175 4.63 -3.87 -1.24
C MET A 175 3.33 -3.26 -0.66
N ASN A 176 2.80 -2.24 -1.33
CA ASN A 176 1.54 -1.57 -0.99
C ASN A 176 0.33 -2.40 -1.45
N SER A 177 0.16 -3.58 -0.83
CA SER A 177 -0.88 -4.57 -1.09
C SER A 177 -1.23 -5.30 0.21
N ILE A 178 -2.43 -5.86 0.33
CA ILE A 178 -2.79 -6.66 1.51
C ILE A 178 -1.97 -7.96 1.60
N ALA A 179 -1.86 -8.54 2.79
CA ALA A 179 -1.19 -9.82 3.03
C ALA A 179 -1.72 -10.96 2.12
N GLY A 180 -3.02 -10.97 1.83
CA GLY A 180 -3.64 -11.97 0.95
C GLY A 180 -3.04 -12.01 -0.47
N ILE A 181 -2.77 -10.83 -1.06
CA ILE A 181 -2.16 -10.75 -2.40
C ILE A 181 -0.69 -11.20 -2.35
N LYS A 182 0.02 -10.86 -1.28
CA LYS A 182 1.40 -11.36 -1.06
C LYS A 182 1.41 -12.88 -0.97
N ALA A 183 0.45 -13.47 -0.25
CA ALA A 183 0.29 -14.91 -0.17
C ALA A 183 -0.08 -15.53 -1.53
N LEU A 184 -0.89 -14.85 -2.35
CA LEU A 184 -1.16 -15.28 -3.73
C LEU A 184 0.09 -15.31 -4.57
N CYS A 185 0.92 -14.25 -4.50
CA CYS A 185 2.17 -14.23 -5.23
C CYS A 185 3.08 -15.38 -4.76
N GLY A 186 3.28 -15.54 -3.45
CA GLY A 186 4.14 -16.58 -2.89
C GLY A 186 3.71 -18.00 -3.27
N ARG A 187 2.41 -18.33 -3.16
CA ARG A 187 1.90 -19.68 -3.47
C ARG A 187 1.93 -20.04 -4.96
N ASN A 188 2.00 -19.04 -5.84
CA ASN A 188 2.00 -19.21 -7.29
C ASN A 188 3.36 -18.87 -7.94
N GLY A 189 4.46 -18.98 -7.18
CA GLY A 189 5.82 -18.77 -7.72
C GLY A 189 6.12 -17.34 -8.15
N GLY A 190 5.38 -16.37 -7.59
CA GLY A 190 5.53 -14.94 -7.81
C GLY A 190 6.40 -14.25 -6.77
N ALA A 191 6.34 -12.91 -6.74
CA ALA A 191 7.16 -12.11 -5.83
C ALA A 191 6.46 -10.83 -5.34
N VAL A 192 6.96 -10.30 -4.23
CA VAL A 192 6.66 -8.94 -3.75
C VAL A 192 7.81 -8.01 -4.16
N CYS A 193 7.50 -6.83 -4.66
CA CYS A 193 8.48 -5.81 -5.02
C CYS A 193 8.24 -4.49 -4.28
N THR A 194 9.26 -3.65 -4.24
CA THR A 194 9.20 -2.23 -3.87
C THR A 194 9.48 -1.38 -5.11
N SER A 195 9.25 -0.06 -5.03
CA SER A 195 9.62 0.85 -6.11
C SER A 195 11.12 0.85 -6.41
N SER A 196 11.96 0.55 -5.42
CA SER A 196 13.42 0.50 -5.54
C SER A 196 13.96 -0.80 -6.16
N ASN A 197 13.21 -1.90 -6.12
CA ASN A 197 13.64 -3.19 -6.68
C ASN A 197 12.76 -3.73 -7.82
N ALA A 198 11.68 -3.04 -8.21
CA ALA A 198 10.72 -3.49 -9.21
C ALA A 198 11.37 -3.94 -10.53
N THR A 199 12.39 -3.23 -11.02
CA THR A 199 13.12 -3.61 -12.25
C THR A 199 13.73 -5.01 -12.14
N ARG A 200 14.47 -5.27 -11.05
CA ARG A 200 15.11 -6.56 -10.81
C ARG A 200 14.10 -7.69 -10.65
N VAL A 201 12.98 -7.41 -9.99
CA VAL A 201 11.90 -8.38 -9.80
C VAL A 201 11.21 -8.70 -11.13
N LEU A 202 10.97 -7.70 -11.99
CA LEU A 202 10.38 -7.94 -13.30
C LEU A 202 11.32 -8.73 -14.23
N GLU A 203 12.62 -8.40 -14.25
CA GLU A 203 13.61 -9.19 -15.00
C GLU A 203 13.56 -10.67 -14.60
N TRP A 204 13.62 -10.96 -13.30
CA TRP A 204 13.46 -12.31 -12.77
C TRP A 204 12.11 -12.94 -13.13
N ALA A 205 11.01 -12.18 -13.05
CA ALA A 205 9.67 -12.71 -13.33
C ALA A 205 9.51 -13.14 -14.79
N PHE A 206 10.17 -12.46 -15.73
CA PHE A 206 10.22 -12.83 -17.15
C PHE A 206 11.12 -14.02 -17.46
N GLU A 207 12.00 -14.42 -16.53
CA GLU A 207 12.71 -15.69 -16.60
C GLU A 207 11.81 -16.88 -16.18
N GLN A 208 10.75 -16.61 -15.42
CA GLN A 208 9.84 -17.66 -14.93
C GLN A 208 8.73 -17.99 -15.94
N ASN A 209 8.13 -16.96 -16.54
CA ASN A 209 7.03 -17.09 -17.50
C ASN A 209 7.10 -15.97 -18.54
N ASP A 210 6.33 -16.12 -19.62
CA ASP A 210 6.29 -15.14 -20.70
C ASP A 210 5.64 -13.80 -20.31
N ARG A 211 4.89 -13.77 -19.20
CA ARG A 211 4.04 -12.64 -18.78
C ARG A 211 4.11 -12.38 -17.30
N VAL A 212 3.78 -11.15 -16.93
CA VAL A 212 3.65 -10.73 -15.54
C VAL A 212 2.28 -10.12 -15.28
N LEU A 213 1.58 -10.59 -14.24
CA LEU A 213 0.47 -9.87 -13.62
C LEU A 213 1.04 -8.94 -12.56
N PHE A 214 0.92 -7.63 -12.74
CA PHE A 214 1.43 -6.63 -11.82
C PHE A 214 0.31 -5.96 -11.01
N LEU A 215 0.38 -6.07 -9.70
CA LEU A 215 -0.64 -5.61 -8.73
C LEU A 215 -0.07 -4.57 -7.75
N PRO A 216 -0.91 -3.71 -7.14
CA PRO A 216 -2.14 -3.17 -7.70
C PRO A 216 -1.86 -1.96 -8.62
N ASP A 217 -0.65 -1.41 -8.62
CA ASP A 217 -0.33 -0.12 -9.27
C ASP A 217 0.06 -0.27 -10.75
N GLN A 218 -0.85 0.10 -11.64
CA GLN A 218 -0.58 0.08 -13.08
C GLN A 218 0.57 1.01 -13.50
N HIS A 219 0.81 2.11 -12.79
CA HIS A 219 1.81 3.10 -13.18
C HIS A 219 3.21 2.62 -12.79
N LEU A 220 3.36 2.05 -11.59
CA LEU A 220 4.62 1.42 -11.21
C LEU A 220 4.97 0.28 -12.18
N GLY A 221 4.02 -0.62 -12.46
CA GLY A 221 4.23 -1.73 -13.40
C GLY A 221 4.58 -1.24 -14.81
N ARG A 222 3.78 -0.31 -15.36
CA ARG A 222 4.00 0.27 -16.69
C ARG A 222 5.35 0.98 -16.82
N ASN A 223 5.67 1.85 -15.86
CA ASN A 223 6.92 2.61 -15.91
C ASN A 223 8.14 1.70 -15.78
N THR A 224 8.04 0.63 -14.99
CA THR A 224 9.11 -0.36 -14.85
C THR A 224 9.28 -1.17 -16.14
N ALA A 225 8.18 -1.62 -16.75
CA ALA A 225 8.21 -2.34 -18.01
C ALA A 225 8.76 -1.49 -19.18
N LEU A 226 8.40 -0.20 -19.25
CA LEU A 226 8.97 0.73 -20.23
C LEU A 226 10.49 0.87 -20.08
N LYS A 227 11.01 0.92 -18.84
CA LYS A 227 12.46 0.95 -18.58
C LYS A 227 13.18 -0.32 -19.05
N LEU A 228 12.46 -1.45 -19.10
CA LEU A 228 12.95 -2.73 -19.62
C LEU A 228 12.76 -2.89 -21.13
N GLY A 229 12.28 -1.85 -21.83
CA GLY A 229 12.10 -1.87 -23.29
C GLY A 229 10.81 -2.55 -23.76
N ILE A 230 9.89 -2.89 -22.85
CA ILE A 230 8.58 -3.42 -23.20
C ILE A 230 7.70 -2.25 -23.65
N SER A 231 7.16 -2.32 -24.86
CA SER A 231 6.36 -1.23 -25.43
C SER A 231 4.91 -1.27 -24.94
N LEU A 232 4.19 -0.14 -25.08
CA LEU A 232 2.82 -0.01 -24.57
C LEU A 232 1.83 -0.99 -25.23
N ASP A 233 2.05 -1.36 -26.48
CA ASP A 233 1.25 -2.35 -27.22
C ASP A 233 1.40 -3.78 -26.67
N GLN A 234 2.47 -4.04 -25.90
CA GLN A 234 2.68 -5.30 -25.19
C GLN A 234 2.12 -5.27 -23.76
N MET A 235 1.36 -4.24 -23.39
CA MET A 235 0.77 -4.09 -22.07
C MET A 235 -0.75 -3.99 -22.15
N VAL A 236 -1.44 -4.68 -21.25
CA VAL A 236 -2.89 -4.58 -21.09
C VAL A 236 -3.22 -4.16 -19.66
N VAL A 237 -4.35 -3.49 -19.48
CA VAL A 237 -4.87 -3.12 -18.16
C VAL A 237 -6.00 -4.06 -17.80
N TRP A 238 -5.94 -4.64 -16.60
CA TRP A 238 -6.97 -5.48 -16.03
C TRP A 238 -7.92 -4.65 -15.17
N ASN A 239 -9.14 -4.45 -15.65
CA ASN A 239 -10.23 -3.85 -14.88
C ASN A 239 -11.05 -4.96 -14.20
N PRO A 240 -11.03 -5.10 -12.86
CA PRO A 240 -11.71 -6.19 -12.15
C PRO A 240 -13.24 -6.19 -12.32
N PHE A 241 -13.83 -5.07 -12.76
CA PHE A 241 -15.27 -4.93 -12.97
C PHE A 241 -15.72 -5.36 -14.38
N LYS A 242 -14.82 -5.91 -15.19
CA LYS A 242 -15.11 -6.36 -16.56
C LYS A 242 -14.69 -7.82 -16.73
N SER A 243 -15.43 -8.56 -17.56
CA SER A 243 -15.05 -9.91 -17.99
C SER A 243 -13.65 -9.87 -18.60
N LEU A 244 -12.76 -10.79 -18.17
CA LEU A 244 -11.36 -10.86 -18.61
C LEU A 244 -10.61 -9.51 -18.48
N GLY A 245 -10.92 -8.72 -17.46
CA GLY A 245 -10.32 -7.41 -17.26
C GLY A 245 -10.71 -6.37 -18.31
N GLY A 246 -11.66 -6.69 -19.20
CA GLY A 246 -12.00 -5.88 -20.39
C GLY A 246 -11.14 -6.18 -21.61
N ASN A 247 -10.41 -7.30 -21.63
CA ASN A 247 -9.52 -7.71 -22.71
C ASN A 247 -10.07 -8.96 -23.42
N THR A 248 -9.64 -9.19 -24.65
CA THR A 248 -9.86 -10.48 -25.34
C THR A 248 -8.80 -11.50 -24.92
N GLU A 249 -9.08 -12.79 -25.10
CA GLU A 249 -8.08 -13.84 -24.87
C GLU A 249 -6.80 -13.61 -25.69
N ASP A 250 -6.93 -13.17 -26.95
CA ASP A 250 -5.78 -12.91 -27.83
C ASP A 250 -4.95 -11.72 -27.34
N GLN A 251 -5.57 -10.69 -26.75
CA GLN A 251 -4.84 -9.58 -26.11
C GLN A 251 -4.07 -10.07 -24.88
N LEU A 252 -4.68 -10.91 -24.05
CA LEU A 252 -4.02 -11.50 -22.88
C LEU A 252 -2.86 -12.41 -23.29
N ARG A 253 -3.03 -13.22 -24.35
CA ARG A 253 -1.99 -14.10 -24.88
C ARG A 253 -0.86 -13.33 -25.56
N SER A 254 -1.11 -12.18 -26.17
CA SER A 254 -0.06 -11.39 -26.82
C SER A 254 0.67 -10.41 -25.88
N ALA A 255 0.05 -10.04 -24.76
CA ALA A 255 0.65 -9.15 -23.77
C ALA A 255 1.89 -9.77 -23.11
N LYS A 256 2.83 -8.90 -22.71
CA LYS A 256 3.93 -9.20 -21.76
C LYS A 256 3.59 -8.75 -20.35
N MET A 257 2.85 -7.65 -20.22
CA MET A 257 2.44 -7.09 -18.93
C MET A 257 0.91 -7.02 -18.82
N ILE A 258 0.37 -7.54 -17.72
CA ILE A 258 -1.03 -7.43 -17.34
C ILE A 258 -1.07 -6.57 -16.09
N LEU A 259 -1.56 -5.33 -16.21
CA LEU A 259 -1.47 -4.31 -15.17
C LEU A 259 -2.81 -4.16 -14.46
N TRP A 260 -2.87 -4.41 -13.16
CA TRP A 260 -4.09 -4.17 -12.39
C TRP A 260 -4.48 -2.69 -12.43
N GLN A 261 -5.77 -2.38 -12.59
CA GLN A 261 -6.27 -0.99 -12.69
C GLN A 261 -6.30 -0.24 -11.33
N GLY A 262 -5.24 -0.35 -10.53
CA GLY A 262 -5.05 0.45 -9.32
C GLY A 262 -4.03 1.57 -9.53
N HIS A 263 -4.10 2.62 -8.72
CA HIS A 263 -3.20 3.76 -8.77
C HIS A 263 -3.18 4.51 -7.43
N CYS A 264 -2.10 5.24 -7.16
CA CYS A 264 -2.01 6.09 -5.97
C CYS A 264 -2.64 7.47 -6.25
N SER A 265 -3.75 7.80 -5.59
CA SER A 265 -4.44 9.10 -5.75
C SER A 265 -3.55 10.30 -5.41
N VAL A 266 -2.64 10.16 -4.43
CA VAL A 266 -1.67 11.21 -4.06
C VAL A 266 -0.78 11.59 -5.24
N HIS A 267 -0.28 10.60 -6.00
CA HIS A 267 0.60 10.84 -7.14
C HIS A 267 -0.16 11.32 -8.39
N THR A 268 -1.47 11.08 -8.50
CA THR A 268 -2.25 11.63 -9.61
C THR A 268 -2.43 13.16 -9.54
N GLY A 269 -2.20 13.77 -8.37
CA GLY A 269 -2.24 15.22 -8.18
C GLY A 269 -1.05 16.00 -8.81
N LEU A 270 -0.03 15.28 -9.30
CA LEU A 270 1.13 15.82 -10.00
C LEU A 270 0.82 16.00 -11.49
N LEU A 271 0.06 17.03 -11.83
CA LEU A 271 -0.20 17.40 -13.22
C LEU A 271 1.06 17.98 -13.87
N LEU A 272 1.26 17.72 -15.17
CA LEU A 272 2.33 18.30 -15.98
C LEU A 272 2.36 19.85 -15.91
N SER A 273 1.20 20.48 -15.70
CA SER A 273 1.08 21.94 -15.50
C SER A 273 1.78 22.43 -14.23
N LYS A 274 1.85 21.63 -13.15
CA LYS A 274 2.56 21.99 -11.92
C LYS A 274 4.08 21.82 -12.06
N SER A 275 4.52 20.83 -12.85
CA SER A 275 5.95 20.59 -13.09
C SER A 275 6.61 21.70 -13.93
N SER A 276 5.88 22.28 -14.89
CA SER A 276 6.38 23.41 -15.69
C SER A 276 6.41 24.74 -14.93
N LEU A 277 5.61 24.89 -13.87
CA LEU A 277 5.67 26.03 -12.95
C LEU A 277 6.90 25.96 -12.04
N LEU A 278 7.19 24.78 -11.47
CA LEU A 278 8.40 24.55 -10.66
C LEU A 278 9.69 24.84 -11.46
N GLY A 279 9.73 24.45 -12.73
CA GLY A 279 10.88 24.75 -13.60
C GLY A 279 11.10 26.25 -13.85
N LYS A 280 10.07 27.10 -13.68
CA LYS A 280 10.20 28.56 -13.84
C LYS A 280 10.61 29.27 -12.56
N GLU A 281 10.17 28.77 -11.40
CA GLU A 281 10.47 29.39 -10.10
C GLU A 281 11.87 29.06 -9.57
N PHE A 282 12.41 27.88 -9.90
CA PHE A 282 13.75 27.46 -9.42
C PHE A 282 14.90 27.77 -10.39
N LEU A 283 14.62 28.41 -11.53
CA LEU A 283 15.63 28.90 -12.49
C LEU A 283 15.77 30.44 -12.48
N ALA A 284 15.22 31.11 -11.46
CA ALA A 284 15.45 32.53 -11.16
C ALA A 284 16.41 32.66 -9.97
#